data_AF-A0A0U0W2W5-F1
#
_entry.id   AF-A0A0U0W2W5-F1
#
_cell.length_a   1.000
_cell.length_b   1.000
_cell.length_c   1.000
_cell.angle_alpha   90.00
_cell.angle_beta   90.00
_cell.angle_gamma   90.00
#
_symmetry.space_group_name_H-M   'P 1'
#
loop_
_entity.id
_entity.type
_entity.pdbx_description
1 polymer ?
#
loop_
_entity_poly.entity_id
_entity_poly.type
_entity_poly.pdbx_seq_one_letter_code
_entity_poly.pdbx_strand_id
1 'polypeptide(L)'
;MQLTSPPPRPDTAYGDWKGGWVDFDGTTLQVGAARADPGPFVNGDGPELADGDTLSFGDYRCRADQGGLFCVNYAHQSAARVAPAGVQPFGCLRSVPPPDGVGIAFAC
;
A
#
# COMPACT_ATOMS: atom_id res chain seq x y z
N MET A 1 9.74 -0.61 1.31
CA MET A 1 9.63 0.79 0.82
C MET A 1 9.75 1.76 1.99
N GLN A 2 10.39 2.91 1.80
CA GLN A 2 10.46 3.98 2.81
C GLN A 2 9.62 5.19 2.38
N LEU A 3 8.58 5.51 3.15
CA LEU A 3 7.82 6.75 2.97
C LEU A 3 8.58 7.90 3.61
N THR A 4 8.54 9.08 2.99
CA THR A 4 9.13 10.31 3.55
C THR A 4 8.28 10.92 4.65
N SER A 5 6.98 10.64 4.65
CA SER A 5 6.02 11.06 5.68
C SER A 5 5.06 9.90 5.99
N PRO A 6 5.53 8.83 6.65
CA PRO A 6 4.67 7.71 7.04
C PRO A 6 3.64 8.14 8.11
N PRO A 7 2.51 7.42 8.24
CA PRO A 7 1.61 7.63 9.37
C PRO A 7 2.36 7.45 10.71
N PRO A 8 1.97 8.21 11.75
CA PRO A 8 2.52 8.01 13.09
C PRO A 8 2.13 6.61 13.61
N ARG A 9 2.96 6.07 14.50
CA ARG A 9 2.65 4.81 15.19
C ARG A 9 1.39 5.02 16.05
N PRO A 10 0.31 4.24 15.89
CA PRO A 10 -0.86 4.33 16.75
C PRO A 10 -0.57 3.73 18.13
N ASP A 11 -1.26 4.21 19.17
CA ASP A 11 -1.12 3.68 20.54
C ASP A 11 -1.51 2.20 20.66
N THR A 12 -2.37 1.73 19.74
CA THR A 12 -2.80 0.33 19.63
C THR A 12 -1.76 -0.58 18.97
N ALA A 13 -0.64 -0.05 18.48
CA ALA A 13 0.43 -0.84 17.86
C ALA A 13 1.24 -1.63 18.89
N TYR A 14 1.03 -2.95 18.90
CA TYR A 14 1.85 -3.90 19.64
C TYR A 14 2.93 -4.53 18.76
N GLY A 15 4.19 -4.46 19.19
CA GLY A 15 5.35 -4.96 18.43
C GLY A 15 6.03 -3.91 17.55
N ASP A 16 6.75 -4.38 16.52
CA ASP A 16 7.55 -3.54 15.64
C ASP A 16 6.69 -2.74 14.66
N TRP A 17 6.79 -1.41 14.74
CA TRP A 17 6.07 -0.52 13.84
C TRP A 17 6.75 -0.40 12.48
N LYS A 18 5.99 -0.63 11.40
CA LYS A 18 6.44 -0.46 10.01
C LYS A 18 5.57 0.59 9.32
N GLY A 19 5.93 1.87 9.46
CA GLY A 19 5.15 2.98 8.88
C GLY A 19 5.02 2.97 7.35
N GLY A 20 5.95 2.30 6.64
CA GLY A 20 5.91 2.13 5.18
C GLY A 20 5.21 0.86 4.71
N TRP A 21 4.55 0.11 5.60
CA TRP A 21 3.79 -1.07 5.21
C TRP A 21 2.55 -0.67 4.42
N VAL A 22 2.32 -1.27 3.26
CA VAL A 22 1.12 -1.03 2.44
C VAL A 22 0.49 -2.37 2.12
N ASP A 23 -0.79 -2.50 2.41
CA ASP A 23 -1.60 -3.67 2.07
C ASP A 23 -2.81 -3.22 1.25
N PHE A 24 -3.02 -3.83 0.09
CA PHE A 24 -4.08 -3.46 -0.85
C PHE A 24 -4.67 -4.73 -1.45
N ASP A 25 -5.89 -5.07 -1.03
CA ASP A 25 -6.60 -6.29 -1.47
C ASP A 25 -7.68 -6.03 -2.54
N GLY A 26 -7.77 -4.79 -3.02
CA GLY A 26 -8.74 -4.37 -4.03
C GLY A 26 -10.02 -3.79 -3.44
N THR A 27 -10.37 -4.10 -2.20
CA THR A 27 -11.50 -3.49 -1.48
C THR A 27 -11.07 -2.69 -0.26
N THR A 28 -9.90 -3.02 0.29
CA THR A 28 -9.28 -2.34 1.43
C THR A 28 -7.88 -1.87 1.06
N LEU A 29 -7.47 -0.76 1.66
CA LEU A 29 -6.12 -0.22 1.56
C LEU A 29 -5.66 0.20 2.96
N GLN A 30 -4.56 -0.35 3.44
CA GLN A 30 -3.99 -0.05 4.75
C GLN A 30 -2.56 0.46 4.63
N VAL A 31 -2.21 1.45 5.44
CA VAL A 31 -0.88 2.08 5.47
C VAL A 31 -0.36 2.14 6.89
N GLY A 32 0.85 1.62 7.09
CA GLY A 32 1.48 1.46 8.38
C GLY A 32 0.87 0.29 9.17
N ALA A 33 1.71 -0.62 9.64
CA ALA A 33 1.26 -1.77 10.42
C ALA A 33 2.27 -2.14 11.52
N ALA A 34 1.75 -2.60 12.65
CA ALA A 34 2.54 -3.29 13.67
C ALA A 34 2.75 -4.75 13.24
N ARG A 35 3.99 -5.14 12.94
CA ARG A 35 4.34 -6.41 12.31
C ARG A 35 5.61 -6.98 12.93
N ALA A 36 5.58 -8.26 13.30
CA ALA A 36 6.77 -9.00 13.74
C ALA A 36 7.52 -9.65 12.56
N ASP A 37 6.92 -9.69 11.37
CA ASP A 37 7.56 -10.18 10.16
C ASP A 37 8.26 -9.04 9.38
N PRO A 38 9.39 -9.32 8.72
CA PRO A 38 10.04 -8.34 7.85
C PRO A 38 9.17 -7.95 6.65
N GLY A 39 8.26 -8.85 6.23
CA GLY A 39 7.30 -8.66 5.17
C GLY A 39 7.70 -9.24 3.83
N PRO A 40 6.72 -9.57 2.97
CA PRO A 40 6.96 -10.28 1.72
C PRO A 40 7.69 -9.44 0.67
N PHE A 41 7.61 -8.11 0.75
CA PHE A 41 8.13 -7.20 -0.28
C PHE A 41 9.46 -6.52 0.09
N VAL A 42 10.13 -6.92 1.17
CA VAL A 42 11.51 -6.44 1.44
C VAL A 42 12.49 -7.10 0.48
N ASN A 43 12.20 -8.33 0.05
CA ASN A 43 13.01 -9.13 -0.87
C ASN A 43 12.13 -9.63 -2.03
N GLY A 44 11.75 -8.73 -2.94
CA GLY A 44 11.16 -9.19 -4.20
C GLY A 44 12.22 -9.91 -5.03
N ASP A 45 11.94 -11.12 -5.50
CA ASP A 45 12.87 -11.90 -6.34
C ASP A 45 12.77 -11.53 -7.84
N GLY A 46 11.86 -10.63 -8.20
CA GLY A 46 11.65 -10.16 -9.56
C GLY A 46 12.57 -8.99 -9.94
N PRO A 47 12.75 -8.73 -11.24
CA PRO A 47 13.45 -7.53 -11.70
C PRO A 47 12.73 -6.27 -11.24
N GLU A 48 13.51 -5.21 -11.02
CA GLU A 48 12.96 -3.88 -10.79
C GLU A 48 12.14 -3.44 -12.01
N LEU A 49 10.96 -2.86 -11.77
CA LEU A 49 10.09 -2.32 -12.82
C LEU A 49 10.60 -0.94 -13.22
N ALA A 50 10.94 -0.77 -14.49
CA ALA A 50 11.35 0.53 -15.03
C ALA A 50 10.15 1.47 -15.19
N ASP A 51 10.41 2.77 -15.32
CA ASP A 51 9.37 3.75 -15.61
C ASP A 51 8.61 3.38 -16.90
N GLY A 52 7.28 3.27 -16.79
CA GLY A 52 6.39 2.84 -17.86
C GLY A 52 6.07 1.34 -17.85
N ASP A 53 6.84 0.51 -17.13
CA ASP A 53 6.60 -0.93 -17.06
C ASP A 53 5.26 -1.22 -16.38
N THR A 54 4.62 -2.29 -16.86
CA THR A 54 3.33 -2.74 -16.35
C THR A 54 3.42 -4.20 -15.92
N LEU A 55 3.00 -4.47 -14.69
CA LEU A 55 2.81 -5.81 -14.14
C LEU A 55 1.31 -6.08 -14.04
N SER A 56 0.84 -7.25 -14.47
CA SER A 56 -0.56 -7.67 -14.32
C SER A 56 -0.63 -9.04 -13.65
N PHE A 57 -1.50 -9.19 -12.65
CA PHE A 57 -1.70 -10.43 -11.90
C PHE A 57 -3.11 -10.45 -11.31
N GLY A 58 -3.85 -11.56 -11.44
CA GLY A 58 -5.26 -11.60 -11.06
C GLY A 58 -6.05 -10.44 -11.67
N ASP A 59 -6.82 -9.73 -10.84
CA ASP A 59 -7.58 -8.52 -11.24
C ASP A 59 -6.76 -7.23 -11.20
N TYR A 60 -5.46 -7.32 -10.91
CA TYR A 60 -4.57 -6.18 -10.77
C TYR A 60 -3.83 -5.84 -12.04
N ARG A 61 -3.67 -4.54 -12.27
CA ARG A 61 -2.66 -3.99 -13.16
C ARG A 61 -1.92 -2.87 -12.43
N CYS A 62 -0.62 -3.05 -12.26
CA CYS A 62 0.28 -2.08 -11.68
C CYS A 62 1.19 -1.49 -12.75
N ARG A 63 1.36 -0.17 -12.76
CA ARG A 63 2.31 0.53 -13.63
C ARG A 63 3.29 1.32 -12.79
N ALA A 64 4.59 1.14 -13.05
CA ALA A 64 5.63 2.00 -12.52
C ALA A 64 5.72 3.30 -13.34
N ASP A 65 5.90 4.42 -12.66
CA ASP A 65 6.00 5.75 -13.26
C ASP A 65 6.81 6.67 -12.32
N GLN A 66 7.27 7.82 -12.81
CA GLN A 66 7.93 8.83 -11.99
C GLN A 66 7.09 9.29 -10.79
N GLY A 67 5.76 9.24 -10.92
CA GLY A 67 4.83 9.50 -9.84
C GLY A 67 4.79 8.43 -8.74
N GLY A 68 5.39 7.26 -8.93
CA GLY A 68 5.30 6.09 -8.05
C GLY A 68 4.59 4.91 -8.72
N LEU A 69 4.32 3.87 -7.95
CA LEU A 69 3.60 2.69 -8.43
C LEU A 69 2.10 2.93 -8.38
N PHE A 70 1.40 2.77 -9.50
CA PHE A 70 -0.05 2.85 -9.59
C PHE A 70 -0.63 1.46 -9.78
N CYS A 71 -1.40 0.95 -8.84
CA CYS A 71 -2.06 -0.36 -8.92
C CYS A 71 -3.57 -0.20 -8.95
N VAL A 72 -4.21 -0.67 -10.01
CA VAL A 72 -5.67 -0.73 -10.17
C VAL A 72 -6.13 -2.15 -9.93
N ASN A 73 -7.23 -2.34 -9.20
CA ASN A 73 -8.01 -3.57 -9.17
C ASN A 73 -9.28 -3.38 -10.02
N TYR A 74 -9.38 -4.12 -11.13
CA TYR A 74 -10.49 -3.94 -12.08
C TYR A 74 -11.80 -4.57 -11.60
N ALA A 75 -11.75 -5.62 -10.78
CA ALA A 75 -12.94 -6.26 -10.24
C ALA A 75 -13.71 -5.34 -9.27
N HIS A 76 -12.98 -4.51 -8.52
CA HIS A 76 -13.54 -3.62 -7.50
C HIS A 76 -13.52 -2.13 -7.88
N GLN A 77 -13.02 -1.79 -9.08
CA GLN A 77 -12.93 -0.40 -9.55
C GLN A 77 -12.23 0.53 -8.55
N SER A 78 -11.19 0.02 -7.88
CA SER A 78 -10.39 0.72 -6.90
C SER A 78 -8.95 0.82 -7.39
N ALA A 79 -8.20 1.78 -6.85
CA ALA A 79 -6.77 1.84 -7.12
C ALA A 79 -6.01 2.50 -5.96
N ALA A 80 -4.72 2.25 -5.90
CA ALA A 80 -3.79 2.91 -5.01
C ALA A 80 -2.57 3.42 -5.80
N ARG A 81 -2.13 4.64 -5.48
CA ARG A 81 -0.79 5.12 -5.83
C ARG A 81 0.09 5.00 -4.60
N VAL A 82 1.25 4.40 -4.78
CA VAL A 82 2.25 4.19 -3.74
C VAL A 82 3.53 4.92 -4.15
N ALA A 83 3.87 5.97 -3.42
CA ALA A 83 5.03 6.82 -3.71
C ALA A 83 5.75 7.22 -2.42
N PRO A 84 7.04 7.62 -2.46
CA PRO A 84 7.74 8.06 -1.26
C PRO A 84 6.98 9.15 -0.49
N ALA A 85 6.33 10.07 -1.21
CA ALA A 85 5.53 11.15 -0.63
C ALA A 85 4.25 10.68 0.09
N GLY A 86 3.84 9.43 -0.08
CA GLY A 86 2.65 8.87 0.56
C GLY A 86 1.88 7.88 -0.33
N VAL A 87 0.81 7.36 0.26
CA VAL A 87 -0.13 6.44 -0.40
C VAL A 87 -1.45 7.16 -0.63
N GLN A 88 -1.99 7.06 -1.84
CA GLN A 88 -3.21 7.74 -2.24
C GLN A 88 -4.25 6.74 -2.77
N PRO A 89 -5.49 6.71 -2.22
CA PRO A 89 -6.57 5.89 -2.73
C PRO A 89 -7.27 6.53 -3.93
N PHE A 90 -7.90 5.71 -4.77
CA PHE A 90 -8.80 6.12 -5.84
C PHE A 90 -10.01 5.19 -5.92
N GLY A 91 -11.00 5.59 -6.72
CA GLY A 91 -12.20 4.78 -6.97
C GLY A 91 -13.14 4.76 -5.77
N CYS A 92 -13.62 3.57 -5.40
CA CYS A 92 -14.56 3.38 -4.29
C CYS A 92 -13.94 3.57 -2.90
N LEU A 93 -12.61 3.50 -2.77
CA LEU A 93 -11.93 3.59 -1.48
C LEU A 93 -12.22 4.92 -0.77
N ARG A 94 -12.66 4.84 0.48
CA ARG A 94 -12.92 5.98 1.38
C ARG A 94 -12.24 5.76 2.71
N SER A 95 -11.86 6.86 3.37
CA SER A 95 -11.24 6.81 4.69
C SER A 95 -12.20 6.15 5.69
N VAL A 96 -11.69 5.20 6.47
CA VAL A 96 -12.41 4.53 7.55
C VAL A 96 -11.54 4.52 8.81
N PRO A 97 -12.13 4.34 10.00
CA PRO A 97 -11.33 4.14 11.22
C PRO A 97 -10.35 2.97 11.03
N PRO A 98 -9.04 3.17 11.29
CA PRO A 98 -8.08 2.10 11.15
C PRO A 98 -8.30 1.01 12.22
N PRO A 99 -8.13 -0.28 11.88
CA PRO A 99 -8.03 -1.34 12.87
C PRO A 99 -6.87 -1.12 13.85
N ASP A 100 -6.87 -1.85 14.96
CA ASP A 100 -5.77 -1.82 15.92
C ASP A 100 -4.43 -2.16 15.25
N GLY A 101 -3.40 -1.38 15.55
CA GLY A 101 -2.06 -1.55 14.98
C GLY A 101 -1.91 -1.09 13.53
N VAL A 102 -2.93 -0.48 12.92
CA VAL A 102 -2.88 0.12 11.56
C VAL A 102 -2.85 1.64 11.65
N GLY A 103 -2.06 2.30 10.81
CA GLY A 103 -1.92 3.77 10.82
C GLY A 103 -3.07 4.49 10.11
N ILE A 104 -3.35 4.08 8.86
CA ILE A 104 -4.42 4.64 8.02
C ILE A 104 -5.12 3.47 7.33
N ALA A 105 -6.45 3.55 7.22
CA ALA A 105 -7.24 2.56 6.48
C ALA A 105 -8.24 3.22 5.54
N PHE A 106 -8.47 2.57 4.41
CA PHE A 106 -9.53 2.87 3.47
C PHE A 106 -10.29 1.59 3.13
N ALA A 107 -11.59 1.73 2.86
CA ALA A 107 -12.43 0.64 2.39
C ALA A 107 -13.45 1.15 1.37
N CYS A 108 -13.87 0.23 0.51
CA CYS A 108 -15.17 0.27 -0.17
C CYS A 108 -16.20 -0.42 0.75
#